data_AF-A0A561PTG5-F1
#
_entry.id   AF-A0A561PTG5-F1
#
_cell.length_a   1.000
_cell.length_b   1.000
_cell.length_c   1.000
_cell.angle_alpha   90.00
_cell.angle_beta   90.00
_cell.angle_gamma   90.00
#
_symmetry.space_group_name_H-M   'P 1'
#
loop_
_entity.id
_entity.type
_entity.pdbx_description
1 polymer ?
#
loop_
_entity_poly.entity_id
_entity_poly.type
_entity_poly.pdbx_seq_one_letter_code
_entity_poly.pdbx_strand_id
1 'polypeptide(L)'
;MAKKRNSSGFYQSLKDRAAWRKVGEITAYEEHLPAGFFDVVGRRAASNAINENRAMKISITSVKDGWVVREMPDGSHQQISQILVKPNNQYKERKLVKGAVIHVGKKG
;
A
#
# COMPACT_ATOMS: atom_id res chain seq x y z
N MET A 1 28.88 -20.32 -9.08
CA MET A 1 28.34 -20.03 -7.73
C MET A 1 28.06 -18.53 -7.62
N ALA A 2 26.79 -18.11 -7.55
CA ALA A 2 26.42 -16.70 -7.48
C ALA A 2 26.43 -16.18 -6.03
N LYS A 3 27.20 -15.13 -5.77
CA LYS A 3 27.39 -14.51 -4.44
C LYS A 3 26.12 -13.73 -4.06
N LYS A 4 25.34 -14.22 -3.10
CA LYS A 4 24.21 -13.48 -2.52
C LYS A 4 24.74 -12.21 -1.83
N ARG A 5 24.35 -11.03 -2.35
CA ARG A 5 24.63 -9.75 -1.69
C ARG A 5 23.61 -9.56 -0.56
N ASN A 6 24.11 -9.49 0.68
CA ASN A 6 23.27 -9.25 1.86
C ASN A 6 22.68 -7.84 1.81
N SER A 7 21.35 -7.74 1.83
CA SER A 7 20.56 -6.50 1.78
C SER A 7 20.58 -5.69 3.08
N SER A 8 21.28 -6.16 4.11
CA SER A 8 21.33 -5.54 5.43
C SER A 8 22.20 -4.27 5.48
N GLY A 9 23.28 -4.20 4.68
CA GLY A 9 24.23 -3.09 4.75
C GLY A 9 23.71 -1.74 4.23
N PHE A 10 22.72 -1.75 3.32
CA PHE A 10 22.17 -0.51 2.75
C PHE A 10 21.30 0.26 3.76
N TYR A 11 20.56 -0.45 4.62
CA TYR A 11 19.70 0.21 5.62
C TYR A 11 20.49 0.78 6.79
N GLN A 12 21.66 0.22 7.10
CA GLN A 12 22.55 0.74 8.15
C GLN A 12 23.21 2.06 7.73
N SER A 13 23.59 2.21 6.45
CA SER A 13 24.21 3.47 5.97
C SER A 13 23.23 4.66 5.93
N LEU A 14 21.92 4.42 5.91
CA LEU A 14 20.89 5.47 6.01
C LEU A 14 20.68 5.98 7.44
N LYS A 15 21.03 5.19 8.46
CA LYS A 15 20.95 5.61 9.87
C LYS A 15 22.17 6.40 10.32
N ASP A 16 23.34 6.13 9.75
CA ASP A 16 24.63 6.67 10.22
C ASP A 16 25.01 8.04 9.66
N ARG A 17 24.14 8.72 8.91
CA ARG A 17 24.41 10.10 8.48
C ARG A 17 23.50 11.06 9.22
N ALA A 18 24.14 12.08 9.81
CA ALA A 18 23.58 13.28 10.43
C ALA A 18 22.66 14.13 9.52
N ALA A 19 21.84 13.50 8.68
CA ALA A 19 21.05 14.07 7.59
C ALA A 19 19.62 14.44 8.00
N TRP A 20 19.18 14.10 9.22
CA TRP A 20 17.86 14.51 9.74
C TRP A 20 17.78 16.01 10.09
N ARG A 21 18.88 16.78 9.94
CA ARG A 21 18.99 18.19 10.32
C ARG A 21 18.73 19.20 9.19
N LYS A 22 18.50 18.75 7.96
CA LYS A 22 18.10 19.61 6.82
C LYS A 22 16.89 18.96 6.16
N VAL A 23 15.70 19.33 6.60
CA VAL A 23 14.45 18.89 5.97
C VAL A 23 14.33 19.61 4.62
N GLY A 24 14.98 19.07 3.59
CA GLY A 24 14.64 19.36 2.21
C GLY A 24 13.29 18.73 1.87
N GLU A 25 12.61 19.25 0.84
CA GLU A 25 11.35 18.69 0.37
C GLU A 25 11.47 17.18 0.13
N ILE A 26 10.42 16.43 0.48
CA ILE A 26 10.35 14.96 0.40
C ILE A 26 10.80 14.44 -0.97
N THR A 27 10.55 15.21 -2.03
CA THR A 27 10.97 14.99 -3.42
C THR A 27 12.46 14.74 -3.60
N ALA A 28 13.33 15.45 -2.88
CA ALA A 28 14.79 15.29 -3.01
C ALA A 28 15.29 13.91 -2.52
N TYR A 29 14.54 13.29 -1.60
CA TYR A 29 14.89 11.98 -1.06
C TYR A 29 14.35 10.84 -1.94
N GLU A 30 13.23 11.04 -2.64
CA GLU A 30 12.61 10.03 -3.50
C GLU A 30 13.43 9.74 -4.77
N GLU A 31 14.12 10.75 -5.32
CA GLU A 31 14.94 10.60 -6.53
C GLU A 31 16.10 9.61 -6.40
N HIS A 32 16.54 9.30 -5.17
CA HIS A 32 17.70 8.44 -4.89
C HIS A 32 17.30 7.05 -4.38
N LEU A 33 16.01 6.75 -4.30
CA LEU A 33 15.54 5.48 -3.76
C LEU A 33 15.65 4.38 -4.82
N PRO A 34 16.11 3.18 -4.44
CA PRO A 34 16.14 2.06 -5.36
C PRO A 34 14.72 1.73 -5.83
N ALA A 35 14.61 1.27 -7.09
CA ALA A 35 13.33 0.81 -7.64
C ALA A 35 12.66 -0.21 -6.69
N GLY A 36 11.39 0.03 -6.36
CA GLY A 36 10.63 -0.81 -5.43
C GLY A 36 10.90 -0.55 -3.94
N PHE A 37 11.61 0.52 -3.56
CA PHE A 37 11.80 0.90 -2.16
C PHE A 37 10.47 0.99 -1.39
N PHE A 38 9.50 1.71 -1.96
CA PHE A 38 8.17 1.88 -1.33
C PHE A 38 7.39 0.58 -1.24
N ASP A 39 7.57 -0.34 -2.20
CA ASP A 39 6.94 -1.66 -2.11
C ASP A 39 7.51 -2.45 -0.93
N VAL A 40 8.83 -2.42 -0.73
CA VAL A 40 9.48 -3.12 0.38
C VAL A 40 9.08 -2.52 1.72
N VAL A 41 9.12 -1.19 1.85
CA VAL A 41 8.73 -0.49 3.09
C VAL A 41 7.24 -0.68 3.37
N GLY A 42 6.40 -0.51 2.35
CA GLY A 42 4.96 -0.67 2.45
C GLY A 42 4.55 -2.08 2.85
N ARG A 43 5.15 -3.12 2.26
CA ARG A 43 4.89 -4.52 2.66
C ARG A 43 5.24 -4.77 4.13
N ARG A 44 6.42 -4.29 4.57
CA ARG A 44 6.84 -4.45 5.98
C ARG A 44 5.91 -3.72 6.95
N ALA A 45 5.54 -2.48 6.64
CA ALA A 45 4.62 -1.70 7.46
C ALA A 45 3.24 -2.37 7.54
N ALA A 46 2.72 -2.87 6.42
CA ALA A 46 1.45 -3.59 6.39
C ALA A 46 1.50 -4.88 7.23
N SER A 47 2.57 -5.69 7.10
CA SER A 47 2.73 -6.90 7.91
C SER A 47 2.80 -6.59 9.40
N ASN A 48 3.50 -5.53 9.80
CA ASN A 48 3.58 -5.12 11.19
C ASN A 48 2.21 -4.68 11.72
N ALA A 49 1.50 -3.82 10.99
CA ALA A 49 0.16 -3.37 11.37
C ALA A 49 -0.83 -4.53 11.51
N ILE A 50 -0.76 -5.53 10.62
CA ILE A 50 -1.57 -6.77 10.72
C ILE A 50 -1.24 -7.53 12.01
N ASN A 51 0.04 -7.73 12.31
CA ASN A 51 0.46 -8.47 13.51
C ASN A 51 0.09 -7.73 14.80
N GLU A 52 0.26 -6.40 14.84
CA GLU A 52 -0.14 -5.56 15.96
C GLU A 52 -1.66 -5.59 16.17
N ASN A 53 -2.45 -5.51 15.09
CA ASN A 53 -3.91 -5.63 15.18
C ASN A 53 -4.33 -7.01 15.72
N ARG A 54 -3.68 -8.11 15.29
CA ARG A 54 -3.93 -9.44 15.87
C ARG A 54 -3.61 -9.49 17.36
N ALA A 55 -2.48 -8.93 17.78
CA ALA A 55 -2.08 -8.88 19.18
C ALA A 55 -3.07 -8.07 20.04
N MET A 56 -3.60 -6.97 19.50
CA MET A 56 -4.57 -6.11 20.17
C MET A 56 -6.02 -6.59 20.06
N LYS A 57 -6.27 -7.76 19.44
CA LYS A 57 -7.63 -8.27 19.19
C LYS A 57 -8.48 -7.24 18.42
N ILE A 58 -7.88 -6.57 17.44
CA ILE A 58 -8.56 -5.66 16.52
C ILE A 58 -8.87 -6.42 15.24
N SER A 59 -10.09 -6.26 14.73
CA SER A 59 -10.52 -6.92 13.50
C SER A 59 -9.71 -6.47 12.29
N ILE A 60 -9.36 -7.39 11.40
CA ILE A 60 -8.55 -7.12 10.21
C ILE A 60 -9.40 -7.26 8.97
N THR A 61 -9.44 -6.22 8.13
CA THR A 61 -10.15 -6.27 6.85
C THR A 61 -9.16 -6.57 5.73
N SER A 62 -9.46 -7.57 4.92
CA SER A 62 -8.60 -8.03 3.82
C SER A 62 -9.43 -8.43 2.60
N VAL A 63 -8.74 -8.61 1.47
CA VAL A 63 -9.35 -9.14 0.25
C VAL A 63 -9.02 -10.63 0.14
N LYS A 64 -10.04 -11.47 0.01
CA LYS A 64 -9.90 -12.92 -0.14
C LYS A 64 -10.94 -13.42 -1.14
N ASP A 65 -10.50 -14.15 -2.16
CA ASP A 65 -11.35 -14.82 -3.16
C ASP A 65 -12.38 -13.89 -3.84
N GLY A 66 -11.99 -12.64 -4.12
CA GLY A 66 -12.88 -11.64 -4.71
C GLY A 66 -13.90 -11.03 -3.74
N TRP A 67 -13.71 -11.21 -2.43
CA TRP A 67 -14.53 -10.60 -1.37
C TRP A 67 -13.68 -9.74 -0.44
N VAL A 68 -14.27 -8.68 0.07
CA VAL A 68 -13.81 -7.98 1.27
C VAL A 68 -14.27 -8.78 2.47
N VAL A 69 -13.32 -9.28 3.26
CA VAL A 69 -13.56 -10.13 4.43
C VAL A 69 -12.97 -9.46 5.66
N ARG A 70 -13.66 -9.56 6.79
CA ARG A 70 -13.18 -9.12 8.10
C ARG A 70 -12.89 -10.34 8.97
N GLU A 71 -11.62 -10.50 9.35
CA GLU A 71 -11.18 -11.42 10.39
C GLU A 71 -11.48 -10.80 11.74
N MET A 72 -12.34 -11.45 12.52
CA MET A 72 -12.68 -11.05 13.87
C MET A 72 -11.62 -11.56 14.86
N PRO A 73 -11.53 -11.01 16.08
CA PRO A 73 -10.48 -11.37 17.02
C PRO A 73 -10.51 -12.82 17.53
N ASP A 74 -11.65 -13.49 17.38
CA ASP A 74 -11.85 -14.91 17.67
C ASP A 74 -11.40 -15.84 16.53
N GLY A 75 -10.92 -15.28 15.41
CA GLY A 75 -10.54 -16.00 14.21
C GLY A 75 -11.69 -16.28 13.25
N SER A 76 -12.93 -15.90 13.60
CA SER A 76 -14.06 -16.00 12.68
C SER A 76 -13.92 -15.00 11.52
N HIS A 77 -14.52 -15.33 10.38
CA HIS A 77 -14.46 -14.51 9.18
C HIS A 77 -15.85 -14.03 8.79
N GLN A 78 -16.01 -12.73 8.59
CA GLN A 78 -17.23 -12.11 8.11
C GLN A 78 -17.04 -11.57 6.70
N GLN A 79 -17.83 -12.07 5.74
CA GLN A 79 -17.89 -11.48 4.40
C GLN A 79 -18.62 -10.14 4.46
N ILE A 80 -17.97 -9.06 4.01
CA ILE A 80 -18.53 -7.70 4.00
C ILE A 80 -19.17 -7.40 2.65
N SER A 81 -18.40 -7.55 1.57
CA SER A 81 -18.86 -7.19 0.23
C SER A 81 -18.09 -7.92 -0.85
N GLN A 82 -18.77 -8.22 -1.96
CA GLN A 82 -18.13 -8.80 -3.13
C GLN A 82 -17.42 -7.71 -3.93
N ILE A 83 -16.21 -8.00 -4.39
CA ILE A 83 -15.48 -7.15 -5.31
C ILE A 83 -16.05 -7.39 -6.71
N LEU A 84 -16.94 -6.50 -7.13
CA LEU A 84 -17.46 -6.48 -8.49
C LEU A 84 -16.42 -5.80 -9.39
N VAL A 85 -15.55 -6.61 -10.00
CA VAL A 85 -14.62 -6.13 -11.02
C VAL A 85 -15.44 -5.79 -12.28
N LYS A 86 -15.82 -4.53 -12.42
CA LYS A 86 -16.47 -4.07 -13.66
C LYS A 86 -15.42 -4.07 -14.78
N PRO A 87 -15.72 -4.67 -15.95
CA PRO A 87 -14.79 -4.66 -17.07
C PRO A 87 -14.46 -3.22 -17.48
N ASN A 88 -13.18 -3.00 -17.78
CA ASN A 88 -12.58 -1.69 -18.03
C ASN A 88 -13.21 -0.93 -19.22
N ASN A 89 -14.02 -1.60 -20.05
CA ASN A 89 -14.71 -0.98 -21.19
C ASN A 89 -15.62 0.18 -20.75
N GLN A 90 -16.26 0.10 -19.57
CA GLN A 90 -17.08 1.21 -19.03
C GLN A 90 -16.25 2.47 -18.70
N TYR A 91 -14.95 2.31 -18.42
CA TYR A 91 -14.04 3.43 -18.17
C TYR A 91 -13.29 3.86 -19.43
N LYS A 92 -13.03 2.96 -20.39
CA LYS A 92 -12.47 3.30 -21.71
C LYS A 92 -13.43 4.11 -22.57
N GLU A 93 -14.74 3.85 -22.48
CA GLU A 93 -15.77 4.65 -23.16
C GLU A 93 -15.77 6.11 -22.68
N ARG A 94 -15.44 6.32 -21.41
CA ARG A 94 -15.20 7.65 -20.87
C ARG A 94 -13.80 8.05 -21.35
N LYS A 95 -13.72 8.75 -22.49
CA LYS A 95 -12.49 9.35 -23.05
C LYS A 95 -11.89 10.41 -22.09
N LEU A 96 -11.55 10.01 -20.87
CA LEU A 96 -11.03 10.85 -19.81
C LEU A 96 -9.53 10.97 -20.02
N VAL A 97 -9.12 12.17 -20.38
CA VAL A 97 -7.71 12.56 -20.46
C VAL A 97 -7.25 13.12 -19.12
N LYS A 98 -5.94 13.08 -18.85
CA LYS A 98 -5.35 13.73 -17.67
C LYS A 98 -5.76 15.21 -17.67
N GLY A 99 -6.38 15.67 -16.58
CA GLY A 99 -6.93 17.03 -16.46
C GLY A 99 -8.44 17.15 -16.74
N ALA A 100 -9.12 16.06 -17.07
CA ALA A 100 -10.57 16.07 -17.22
C ALA A 100 -11.29 16.29 -15.87
N VAL A 101 -12.17 17.28 -15.82
CA VAL A 101 -13.03 17.59 -14.66
C VAL A 101 -14.41 16.99 -14.87
N ILE A 102 -14.85 16.11 -13.96
CA ILE A 102 -16.16 15.47 -14.01
C ILE A 102 -17.13 16.23 -13.11
N HIS A 103 -18.20 16.76 -13.69
CA HIS A 103 -19.32 17.33 -12.95
C HIS A 103 -20.38 16.25 -12.74
N VAL A 104 -20.63 15.88 -11.48
CA VAL A 104 -21.65 14.89 -11.13
C VAL A 104 -22.90 15.64 -10.67
N GLY A 105 -23.94 15.63 -11.50
CA GLY A 105 -25.27 16.14 -11.13
C GLY A 105 -26.02 15.13 -10.26
N LYS A 106 -26.75 15.62 -9.25
CA LYS A 106 -27.67 14.79 -8.46
C LYS A 106 -28.90 14.50 -9.32
N LYS A 107 -29.13 13.23 -9.69
CA LYS A 107 -30.42 12.83 -10.26
C LYS A 107 -31.47 12.90 -9.14
N GLY A 108 -32.48 13.72 -9.35
CA GLY A 108 -33.71 13.75 -8.54
C GLY A 108 -34.63 12.59 -8.87
#